data_AF-A0A917PMA8-F1
#
_entry.id   AF-A0A917PMA8-F1
#
_cell.length_a   1.000
_cell.length_b   1.000
_cell.length_c   1.000
_cell.angle_alpha   90.00
_cell.angle_beta   90.00
_cell.angle_gamma   90.00
#
_symmetry.space_group_name_H-M   'P 1'
#
loop_
_entity.id
_entity.type
_entity.pdbx_description
1 polymer ?
#
loop_
_entity_poly.entity_id
_entity_poly.type
_entity_poly.pdbx_seq_one_letter_code
_entity_poly.pdbx_strand_id
1 'polypeptide(L)'
;MRATRHILISTLLVGLQGGAPVLMFSQFAQGASSLAAVPSLPPESALRARLAALVPLPGTVTQVMVAQPRVSVVDFQQRVVESGGDLKVLASVLGQAQQGNIPSYDERLGITRSEFQRYLIFRSTLVPSGRSLRLTVSRDGSRLVFGDAPGAVVLKGLSIDLGSGELSTPEGFTARPRTVQISAAQDGTGMGSSSGLAWDVRGSNPRTQNALQGHLSLLQFGGGQLLLSYNRVSIQKGRISEDNLNLLYRR
;
A
#
# COMPACT_ATOMS: atom_id res chain seq x y z
N MET A 1 8.74 11.98 41.57
CA MET A 1 10.15 12.26 41.24
C MET A 1 10.24 12.68 39.78
N ARG A 2 10.60 13.95 39.52
CA ARG A 2 10.64 14.56 38.18
C ARG A 2 12.06 14.43 37.63
N ALA A 3 12.22 13.86 36.44
CA ALA A 3 13.50 13.78 35.74
C ALA A 3 13.50 14.74 34.55
N THR A 4 14.16 15.88 34.74
CA THR A 4 14.44 16.91 33.75
C THR A 4 15.56 16.42 32.83
N ARG A 5 15.34 16.34 31.51
CA ARG A 5 16.40 16.04 30.54
C ARG A 5 16.85 17.33 29.86
N HIS A 6 18.13 17.66 30.06
CA HIS A 6 18.84 18.74 29.38
C HIS A 6 19.11 18.35 27.92
N ILE A 7 18.78 19.26 26.99
CA ILE A 7 19.17 19.19 25.58
C ILE A 7 20.42 20.06 25.41
N LEU A 8 21.54 19.43 25.06
CA LEU A 8 22.77 20.10 24.64
C LEU A 8 22.67 20.37 23.12
N ILE A 9 22.63 21.64 22.76
CA ILE A 9 22.72 22.13 21.38
C ILE A 9 24.20 22.36 21.10
N SER A 10 24.80 21.51 20.26
CA SER A 10 26.14 21.74 19.73
C SER A 10 26.03 22.51 18.41
N THR A 11 26.33 23.80 18.49
CA THR A 11 26.54 24.69 17.33
C THR A 11 27.92 24.39 16.75
N LEU A 12 28.01 24.00 15.47
CA LEU A 12 29.28 23.96 14.76
C LEU A 12 29.25 24.95 13.61
N LEU A 13 30.17 25.91 13.71
CA LEU A 13 30.35 27.09 12.90
C LEU A 13 31.69 26.93 12.18
N VAL A 14 31.68 26.68 10.87
CA VAL A 14 32.83 26.74 9.95
C VAL A 14 32.22 26.95 8.55
N GLY A 15 32.63 27.85 7.67
CA GLY A 15 33.70 28.83 7.60
C GLY A 15 33.66 29.37 6.17
N LEU A 16 33.74 30.69 6.01
CA LEU A 16 33.79 31.38 4.72
C LEU A 16 35.11 31.11 3.97
N GLN A 17 35.04 30.96 2.65
CA GLN A 17 35.94 31.49 1.59
C GLN A 17 35.50 30.79 0.29
N GLY A 18 35.24 31.43 -0.85
CA GLY A 18 35.81 32.63 -1.44
C GLY A 18 36.25 32.23 -2.85
N GLY A 19 35.46 32.57 -3.88
CA GLY A 19 35.75 32.23 -5.27
C GLY A 19 34.64 32.63 -6.22
N ALA A 20 34.75 33.84 -6.77
CA ALA A 20 33.92 34.34 -7.89
C ALA A 20 34.64 34.06 -9.23
N PRO A 21 34.10 34.49 -10.38
CA PRO A 21 33.19 33.74 -11.24
C PRO A 21 33.84 33.38 -12.59
N VAL A 22 33.43 32.27 -13.21
CA VAL A 22 33.71 32.02 -14.63
C VAL A 22 32.40 32.09 -15.40
N LEU A 23 32.25 33.18 -16.14
CA LEU A 23 31.27 33.34 -17.20
C LEU A 23 31.72 32.47 -18.38
N MET A 24 30.93 31.45 -18.72
CA MET A 24 30.98 30.80 -20.03
C MET A 24 29.56 30.76 -20.59
N PHE A 25 29.46 31.41 -21.74
CA PHE A 25 28.30 31.60 -22.58
C PHE A 25 27.89 30.29 -23.28
N SER A 26 26.57 30.19 -23.51
CA SER A 26 25.96 29.56 -24.69
C SER A 26 26.01 28.03 -24.85
N GLN A 27 24.87 27.40 -24.58
CA GLN A 27 24.12 26.71 -25.65
C GLN A 27 22.68 26.48 -25.22
N PHE A 28 21.76 27.21 -25.87
CA PHE A 28 20.33 26.94 -25.82
C PHE A 28 20.05 25.62 -26.52
N ALA A 29 20.00 24.53 -25.77
CA ALA A 29 19.28 23.34 -26.20
C ALA A 29 17.79 23.58 -25.92
N GLN A 30 17.05 23.93 -26.97
CA GLN A 30 15.59 23.85 -27.00
C GLN A 30 15.20 22.36 -26.86
N GLY A 31 15.17 21.88 -25.62
CA GLY A 31 14.51 20.63 -25.27
C GLY A 31 13.02 20.86 -25.38
N ALA A 32 12.43 20.33 -26.45
CA ALA A 32 10.99 20.28 -26.64
C ALA A 32 10.33 19.78 -25.34
N SER A 33 9.59 20.67 -24.69
CA SER A 33 8.72 20.29 -23.58
C SER A 33 7.62 19.42 -24.17
N SER A 34 7.82 18.10 -24.13
CA SER A 34 6.74 17.15 -24.37
C SER A 34 5.68 17.43 -23.31
N LEU A 35 4.59 18.08 -23.71
CA LEU A 35 3.39 18.22 -22.91
C LEU A 35 3.01 16.82 -22.44
N ALA A 36 3.23 16.56 -21.14
CA ALA A 36 2.78 15.33 -20.52
C ALA A 36 1.29 15.21 -20.78
N ALA A 37 0.89 14.21 -21.57
CA ALA A 37 -0.49 13.92 -21.85
C ALA A 37 -1.21 13.73 -20.51
N VAL A 38 -2.09 14.67 -20.17
CA VAL A 38 -3.00 14.52 -19.03
C VAL A 38 -3.80 13.25 -19.29
N PRO A 39 -3.78 12.25 -18.39
CA PRO A 39 -4.54 11.03 -18.58
C PRO A 39 -6.02 11.41 -18.69
N SER A 40 -6.59 11.25 -19.89
CA SER A 40 -8.00 11.51 -20.13
C SER A 40 -8.82 10.61 -19.22
N LEU A 41 -9.66 11.20 -18.38
CA LEU A 41 -10.61 10.47 -17.55
C LEU A 41 -11.42 9.53 -18.47
N PRO A 42 -11.55 8.23 -18.12
CA PRO A 42 -12.35 7.31 -18.91
C PRO A 42 -13.79 7.83 -19.02
N PRO A 43 -14.49 7.56 -20.13
CA PRO A 43 -15.89 7.94 -20.26
C PRO A 43 -16.69 7.42 -19.06
N GLU A 44 -17.59 8.25 -18.53
CA GLU A 44 -18.32 7.99 -17.27
C GLU A 44 -19.04 6.63 -17.27
N SER A 45 -19.52 6.19 -18.44
CA SER A 45 -20.13 4.87 -18.64
C SER A 45 -19.16 3.70 -18.38
N ALA A 46 -17.90 3.84 -18.77
CA ALA A 46 -16.88 2.81 -18.55
C ALA A 46 -16.48 2.73 -17.07
N LEU A 47 -16.39 3.87 -16.39
CA LEU A 47 -16.16 3.91 -14.94
C LEU A 47 -17.30 3.21 -14.18
N ARG A 48 -18.55 3.54 -14.52
CA ARG A 48 -19.75 2.93 -13.91
C ARG A 48 -19.79 1.41 -14.10
N ALA A 49 -19.56 0.94 -15.33
CA ALA A 49 -19.52 -0.49 -15.62
C ALA A 49 -18.41 -1.20 -14.84
N ARG A 50 -17.22 -0.61 -14.77
CA ARG A 50 -16.09 -1.15 -14.02
C ARG A 50 -16.35 -1.18 -12.52
N LEU A 51 -16.87 -0.09 -11.96
CA LEU A 51 -17.21 -0.03 -10.54
C LEU A 51 -18.28 -1.06 -10.20
N ALA A 52 -19.33 -1.16 -11.03
CA ALA A 52 -20.37 -2.17 -10.86
C ALA A 52 -19.80 -3.59 -10.91
N ALA A 53 -18.74 -3.86 -11.67
CA ALA A 53 -18.05 -5.14 -11.72
C ALA A 53 -17.22 -5.44 -10.46
N LEU A 54 -16.59 -4.41 -9.88
CA LEU A 54 -15.66 -4.53 -8.76
C LEU A 54 -16.35 -4.56 -7.39
N VAL A 55 -17.47 -3.85 -7.20
CA VAL A 55 -18.10 -3.74 -5.86
C VAL A 55 -18.68 -5.08 -5.38
N PRO A 56 -18.57 -5.38 -4.07
CA PRO A 56 -19.17 -6.58 -3.50
C PRO A 56 -20.70 -6.53 -3.57
N LEU A 57 -21.32 -7.70 -3.69
CA LEU A 57 -22.77 -7.84 -3.60
C LEU A 57 -23.22 -7.94 -2.13
N PRO A 58 -24.47 -7.60 -1.81
CA PRO A 58 -25.02 -7.83 -0.47
C PRO A 58 -24.85 -9.30 -0.05
N GLY A 59 -24.22 -9.53 1.11
CA GLY A 59 -24.02 -10.88 1.65
C GLY A 59 -22.83 -11.64 1.06
N THR A 60 -21.99 -11.00 0.24
CA THR A 60 -20.75 -11.62 -0.26
C THR A 60 -19.89 -12.12 0.91
N VAL A 61 -19.48 -13.38 0.84
CA VAL A 61 -18.52 -13.97 1.77
C VAL A 61 -17.12 -13.59 1.31
N THR A 62 -16.34 -13.04 2.23
CA THR A 62 -14.99 -12.54 1.97
C THR A 62 -14.01 -13.23 2.90
N GLN A 63 -12.80 -13.44 2.41
CA GLN A 63 -11.68 -13.98 3.17
C GLN A 63 -10.79 -12.83 3.63
N VAL A 64 -10.50 -12.79 4.93
CA VAL A 64 -9.61 -11.77 5.48
C VAL A 64 -8.17 -12.13 5.12
N MET A 65 -7.50 -11.22 4.43
CA MET A 65 -6.10 -11.34 4.04
C MET A 65 -5.22 -10.56 5.01
N VAL A 66 -4.05 -11.10 5.32
CA VAL A 66 -3.04 -10.44 6.16
C VAL A 66 -1.74 -10.34 5.40
N ALA A 67 -1.09 -9.19 5.54
CA ALA A 67 0.26 -8.96 5.06
C ALA A 67 1.24 -9.80 5.89
N GLN A 68 1.90 -10.76 5.26
CA GLN A 68 2.98 -11.53 5.85
C GLN A 68 4.29 -11.31 5.11
N PRO A 69 5.41 -11.09 5.82
CA PRO A 69 6.71 -11.01 5.18
C PRO A 69 7.03 -12.37 4.53
N ARG A 70 7.24 -12.37 3.22
CA ARG A 70 7.84 -13.47 2.49
C ARG A 70 9.20 -13.06 1.98
N VAL A 71 10.15 -13.96 2.17
CA VAL A 71 11.47 -13.88 1.54
C VAL A 71 11.32 -14.40 0.12
N SER A 72 11.93 -13.73 -0.86
CA SER A 72 12.13 -14.34 -2.18
C SER A 72 13.19 -15.43 -2.05
N VAL A 73 12.76 -16.63 -1.66
CA VAL A 73 13.67 -17.76 -1.35
C VAL A 73 14.29 -18.36 -2.60
N VAL A 74 13.57 -18.32 -3.74
CA VAL A 74 13.93 -19.08 -4.93
C VAL A 74 15.26 -18.58 -5.52
N ASP A 75 15.37 -17.27 -5.77
CA ASP A 75 16.60 -16.70 -6.33
C ASP A 75 17.77 -16.77 -5.34
N PHE A 76 17.48 -16.66 -4.04
CA PHE A 76 18.48 -16.73 -2.97
C PHE A 76 19.08 -18.13 -2.83
N GLN A 77 18.22 -19.15 -2.77
CA GLN A 77 18.64 -20.54 -2.67
C GLN A 77 19.43 -20.96 -3.90
N GLN A 78 18.95 -20.60 -5.10
CA GLN A 78 19.65 -20.91 -6.34
C GLN A 78 21.04 -20.26 -6.35
N ARG A 79 21.16 -18.99 -5.95
CA ARG A 79 22.45 -18.29 -5.89
C ARG A 79 23.43 -18.91 -4.89
N VAL A 80 22.96 -19.31 -3.72
CA VAL A 80 23.78 -19.98 -2.69
C VAL A 80 24.28 -21.33 -3.19
N VAL A 81 23.44 -22.10 -3.89
CA VAL A 81 23.83 -23.37 -4.53
C VAL A 81 24.89 -23.13 -5.61
N GLU A 82 24.67 -22.16 -6.50
CA GLU A 82 25.62 -21.81 -7.58
C GLU A 82 26.97 -21.32 -7.04
N SER A 83 26.97 -20.66 -5.89
CA SER A 83 28.19 -20.15 -5.25
C SER A 83 28.88 -21.18 -4.36
N GLY A 84 28.37 -22.42 -4.29
CA GLY A 84 28.93 -23.50 -3.47
C GLY A 84 28.77 -23.30 -1.96
N GLY A 85 27.77 -22.52 -1.53
CA GLY A 85 27.51 -22.21 -0.13
C GLY A 85 26.90 -23.37 0.67
N ASP A 86 26.95 -23.24 1.99
CA ASP A 86 26.44 -24.24 2.93
C ASP A 86 24.90 -24.19 3.05
N LEU A 87 24.25 -25.26 2.59
CA LEU A 87 22.79 -25.40 2.64
C LEU A 87 22.21 -25.45 4.06
N LYS A 88 23.00 -25.87 5.07
CA LYS A 88 22.54 -25.88 6.47
C LYS A 88 22.43 -24.44 7.01
N VAL A 89 23.37 -23.58 6.64
CA VAL A 89 23.37 -22.16 7.00
C VAL A 89 22.22 -21.45 6.28
N LEU A 90 22.01 -21.75 5.00
CA LEU A 90 20.85 -21.27 4.24
C LEU A 90 19.53 -21.64 4.94
N ALA A 91 19.35 -22.89 5.38
CA ALA A 91 18.14 -23.32 6.07
C ALA A 91 17.90 -22.56 7.38
N SER A 92 18.96 -22.26 8.13
CA SER A 92 18.88 -21.45 9.35
C SER A 92 18.45 -20.01 9.07
N VAL A 93 19.07 -19.38 8.07
CA VAL A 93 18.74 -18.02 7.61
C VAL A 93 17.29 -17.93 7.15
N LEU A 94 16.84 -18.89 6.34
CA LEU A 94 15.45 -18.95 5.87
C LEU A 94 14.46 -19.18 7.02
N GLY A 95 14.81 -20.02 8.00
CA GLY A 95 14.00 -20.23 9.20
C GLY A 95 13.83 -18.96 10.04
N GLN A 96 14.90 -18.20 10.25
CA GLN A 96 14.84 -16.91 10.95
C GLN A 96 13.97 -15.90 10.19
N ALA A 97 14.15 -15.83 8.87
CA ALA A 97 13.41 -14.91 8.03
C ALA A 97 11.90 -15.25 7.95
N GLN A 98 11.54 -16.54 7.92
CA GLN A 98 10.14 -16.99 8.00
C GLN A 98 9.48 -16.65 9.34
N GLN A 99 10.26 -16.55 10.41
CA GLN A 99 9.79 -16.10 11.72
C GLN A 99 9.69 -14.57 11.83
N GLY A 100 10.02 -13.83 10.76
CA GLY A 100 10.01 -12.37 10.73
C GLY A 100 11.23 -11.71 11.39
N ASN A 101 12.26 -12.50 11.73
CA ASN A 101 13.53 -11.97 12.23
C ASN A 101 14.42 -11.57 11.05
N ILE A 102 15.18 -10.48 11.20
CA ILE A 102 16.19 -10.07 10.20
C ILE A 102 17.41 -11.00 10.36
N PRO A 103 17.72 -11.88 9.39
CA PRO A 103 18.85 -12.78 9.51
C PRO A 103 20.18 -12.04 9.42
N SER A 104 21.17 -12.49 10.19
CA SER A 104 22.54 -12.01 10.07
C SER A 104 23.24 -12.66 8.88
N TYR A 105 24.08 -11.88 8.19
CA TYR A 105 24.95 -12.40 7.13
C TYR A 105 25.94 -13.43 7.68
N ASP A 106 26.09 -14.54 6.97
CA ASP A 106 27.09 -15.59 7.23
C ASP A 106 27.90 -15.83 5.96
N GLU A 107 29.22 -15.77 6.07
CA GLU A 107 30.17 -15.95 4.95
C GLU A 107 30.11 -17.37 4.36
N ARG A 108 29.65 -18.36 5.15
CA ARG A 108 29.48 -19.74 4.70
C ARG A 108 28.40 -19.91 3.65
N LEU A 109 27.58 -18.88 3.40
CA LEU A 109 26.61 -18.86 2.30
C LEU A 109 27.28 -18.72 0.93
N GLY A 110 28.58 -18.42 0.85
CA GLY A 110 29.32 -18.35 -0.41
C GLY A 110 28.99 -17.13 -1.28
N ILE A 111 28.15 -16.22 -0.78
CA ILE A 111 27.75 -14.98 -1.46
C ILE A 111 28.26 -13.77 -0.70
N THR A 112 28.37 -12.62 -1.35
CA THR A 112 28.79 -11.38 -0.68
C THR A 112 27.68 -10.83 0.25
N ARG A 113 28.08 -10.03 1.23
CA ARG A 113 27.14 -9.29 2.10
C ARG A 113 26.17 -8.42 1.30
N SER A 114 26.63 -7.85 0.19
CA SER A 114 25.82 -7.01 -0.69
C SER A 114 24.77 -7.81 -1.48
N GLU A 115 25.09 -9.06 -1.84
CA GLU A 115 24.15 -9.99 -2.46
C GLU A 115 23.14 -10.47 -1.42
N PHE A 116 23.60 -10.87 -0.23
CA PHE A 116 22.75 -11.28 0.88
C PHE A 116 21.67 -10.23 1.22
N GLN A 117 22.05 -8.96 1.30
CA GLN A 117 21.09 -7.85 1.54
C GLN A 117 20.10 -7.65 0.38
N ARG A 118 20.52 -7.91 -0.86
CA ARG A 118 19.63 -7.82 -2.04
C ARG A 118 18.62 -8.97 -2.09
N TYR A 119 18.97 -10.14 -1.59
CA TYR A 119 18.07 -11.30 -1.59
C TYR A 119 17.12 -11.33 -0.39
N LEU A 120 17.53 -10.79 0.76
CA LEU A 120 16.67 -10.63 1.94
C LEU A 120 15.78 -9.39 1.88
N ILE A 121 15.27 -9.05 0.71
CA ILE A 121 14.16 -8.09 0.61
C ILE A 121 12.92 -8.84 1.09
N PHE A 122 12.52 -8.56 2.33
CA PHE A 122 11.21 -8.96 2.84
C PHE A 122 10.14 -8.28 1.98
N ARG A 123 9.54 -9.06 1.10
CA ARG A 123 8.35 -8.62 0.37
C ARG A 123 7.15 -8.96 1.23
N SER A 124 6.34 -7.97 1.57
CA SER A 124 5.05 -8.28 2.15
C SER A 124 4.22 -9.00 1.11
N THR A 125 3.58 -10.10 1.47
CA THR A 125 2.65 -10.82 0.60
C THR A 125 1.34 -11.01 1.34
N LEU A 126 0.22 -10.82 0.63
CA LEU A 126 -1.09 -11.06 1.20
C LEU A 126 -1.35 -12.56 1.22
N VAL A 127 -1.60 -13.10 2.40
CA VAL A 127 -2.03 -14.49 2.58
C VAL A 127 -3.36 -14.56 3.33
N PRO A 128 -4.17 -15.61 3.10
CA PRO A 128 -5.35 -15.83 3.90
C PRO A 128 -5.06 -15.96 5.39
N SER A 129 -5.81 -15.25 6.22
CA SER A 129 -5.73 -15.40 7.68
C SER A 129 -6.45 -16.64 8.22
N GLY A 130 -7.15 -17.39 7.37
CA GLY A 130 -8.07 -18.46 7.77
C GLY A 130 -9.43 -17.95 8.26
N ARG A 131 -9.62 -16.64 8.41
CA ARG A 131 -10.90 -16.03 8.78
C ARG A 131 -11.70 -15.66 7.54
N SER A 132 -13.00 -15.94 7.60
CA SER A 132 -13.98 -15.46 6.61
C SER A 132 -15.04 -14.63 7.31
N LEU A 133 -15.55 -13.61 6.62
CA LEU A 133 -16.65 -12.79 7.10
C LEU A 133 -17.64 -12.50 5.98
N ARG A 134 -18.90 -12.28 6.36
CA ARG A 134 -19.94 -11.85 5.43
C ARG A 134 -20.01 -10.33 5.44
N LEU A 135 -19.78 -9.70 4.29
CA LEU A 135 -19.89 -8.26 4.16
C LEU A 135 -21.36 -7.83 4.14
N THR A 136 -21.69 -6.91 5.05
CA THR A 136 -22.98 -6.21 5.04
C THR A 136 -22.87 -5.03 4.09
N VAL A 137 -23.55 -5.10 2.96
CA VAL A 137 -23.56 -4.02 1.97
C VAL A 137 -25.02 -3.78 1.58
N SER A 138 -25.46 -2.53 1.66
CA SER A 138 -26.78 -2.11 1.20
C SER A 138 -26.63 -1.22 -0.02
N ARG A 139 -27.67 -1.20 -0.85
CA ARG A 139 -27.76 -0.31 -2.00
C ARG A 139 -28.96 0.60 -1.82
N ASP A 140 -28.70 1.89 -1.81
CA ASP A 140 -29.70 2.94 -1.74
C ASP A 140 -29.65 3.75 -3.05
N GLY A 141 -30.47 3.34 -4.01
CA GLY A 141 -30.45 3.88 -5.38
C GLY A 141 -29.10 3.70 -6.07
N SER A 142 -28.42 4.80 -6.35
CA SER A 142 -27.07 4.81 -6.92
C SER A 142 -25.98 4.64 -5.87
N ARG A 143 -26.27 4.67 -4.57
CA ARG A 143 -25.25 4.62 -3.52
C ARG A 143 -25.09 3.21 -2.96
N LEU A 144 -23.86 2.73 -2.91
CA LEU A 144 -23.47 1.54 -2.16
C LEU A 144 -23.05 1.98 -0.75
N VAL A 145 -23.61 1.39 0.29
CA VAL A 145 -23.27 1.71 1.68
C VAL A 145 -22.76 0.46 2.39
N PHE A 146 -21.59 0.58 3.01
CA PHE A 146 -21.01 -0.47 3.83
C PHE A 146 -21.63 -0.44 5.23
N GLY A 147 -22.26 -1.54 5.61
CA GLY A 147 -22.88 -1.72 6.91
C GLY A 147 -21.89 -2.15 7.98
N ASP A 148 -22.42 -2.46 9.15
CA ASP A 148 -21.65 -3.07 10.23
C ASP A 148 -21.50 -4.57 9.97
N ALA A 149 -20.26 -5.06 10.02
CA ALA A 149 -19.93 -6.47 9.84
C ALA A 149 -18.81 -6.84 10.82
N PRO A 150 -18.95 -7.92 11.61
CA PRO A 150 -17.91 -8.36 12.52
C PRO A 150 -16.58 -8.61 11.78
N GLY A 151 -15.52 -7.93 12.20
CA GLY A 151 -14.19 -8.01 11.57
C GLY A 151 -13.99 -7.06 10.37
N ALA A 152 -15.02 -6.30 9.97
CA ALA A 152 -14.94 -5.27 8.92
C ALA A 152 -15.56 -3.93 9.38
N VAL A 153 -15.56 -3.67 10.69
CA VAL A 153 -16.14 -2.46 11.31
C VAL A 153 -15.55 -1.17 10.74
N VAL A 154 -14.28 -1.19 10.30
CA VAL A 154 -13.62 -0.04 9.67
C VAL A 154 -14.31 0.46 8.40
N LEU A 155 -15.06 -0.41 7.70
CA LEU A 155 -15.81 -0.05 6.50
C LEU A 155 -17.16 0.60 6.83
N LYS A 156 -17.64 0.50 8.06
CA LYS A 156 -18.97 0.97 8.45
C LYS A 156 -19.17 2.45 8.10
N GLY A 157 -20.23 2.72 7.35
CA GLY A 157 -20.60 4.07 6.94
C GLY A 157 -19.79 4.62 5.76
N LEU A 158 -18.81 3.89 5.23
CA LEU A 158 -18.28 4.19 3.90
C LEU A 158 -19.41 4.05 2.89
N SER A 159 -19.43 4.95 1.91
CA SER A 159 -20.37 4.83 0.80
C SER A 159 -19.74 5.24 -0.52
N ILE A 160 -20.13 4.58 -1.59
CA ILE A 160 -19.66 4.86 -2.94
C ILE A 160 -20.88 5.18 -3.80
N ASP A 161 -20.88 6.35 -4.42
CA ASP A 161 -21.84 6.65 -5.47
C ASP A 161 -21.48 5.86 -6.73
N LEU A 162 -22.33 4.93 -7.16
CA LEU A 162 -22.11 4.09 -8.34
C LEU A 162 -22.23 4.87 -9.66
N GLY A 163 -22.83 6.06 -9.65
CA GLY A 163 -22.93 6.95 -10.79
C GLY A 163 -21.62 7.67 -11.06
N SER A 164 -21.10 8.40 -10.06
CA SER A 164 -19.87 9.20 -10.16
C SER A 164 -18.60 8.45 -9.75
N GLY A 165 -18.75 7.36 -9.00
CA GLY A 165 -17.67 6.65 -8.32
C GLY A 165 -17.13 7.37 -7.09
N GLU A 166 -17.74 8.46 -6.63
CA GLU A 166 -17.26 9.21 -5.47
C GLU A 166 -17.40 8.40 -4.17
N LEU A 167 -16.32 8.29 -3.42
CA LEU A 167 -16.29 7.70 -2.09
C LEU A 167 -16.60 8.79 -1.06
N SER A 168 -17.52 8.51 -0.14
CA SER A 168 -17.79 9.33 1.04
C SER A 168 -17.48 8.55 2.31
N THR A 169 -16.81 9.19 3.25
CA THR A 169 -16.43 8.60 4.54
C THR A 169 -17.40 9.02 5.64
N PRO A 170 -17.52 8.27 6.76
CA PRO A 170 -18.42 8.63 7.85
C PRO A 170 -18.05 9.95 8.54
N GLU A 171 -16.83 10.46 8.35
CA GLU A 171 -16.38 11.78 8.81
C GLU A 171 -16.87 12.95 7.94
N GLY A 172 -17.48 12.65 6.79
CA GLY A 172 -17.95 13.65 5.83
C GLY A 172 -16.90 14.10 4.81
N PHE A 173 -15.79 13.37 4.68
CA PHE A 173 -14.81 13.62 3.62
C PHE A 173 -15.18 12.80 2.37
N THR A 174 -14.87 13.35 1.19
CA THR A 174 -15.10 12.64 -0.07
C THR A 174 -13.85 12.59 -0.94
N ALA A 175 -13.79 11.60 -1.83
CA ALA A 175 -12.73 11.46 -2.82
C ALA A 175 -13.27 10.87 -4.12
N ARG A 176 -12.69 11.29 -5.25
CA ARG A 176 -12.99 10.74 -6.57
C ARG A 176 -12.13 9.50 -6.86
N PRO A 177 -12.62 8.56 -7.66
CA PRO A 177 -11.87 7.37 -8.00
C PRO A 177 -10.73 7.71 -8.96
N ARG A 178 -9.59 7.03 -8.78
CA ARG A 178 -8.51 6.94 -9.77
C ARG A 178 -8.41 5.51 -10.28
N THR A 179 -8.11 5.37 -11.57
CA THR A 179 -7.78 4.06 -12.14
C THR A 179 -6.39 3.65 -11.68
N VAL A 180 -6.27 2.39 -11.26
CA VAL A 180 -4.99 1.78 -10.90
C VAL A 180 -4.75 0.58 -11.79
N GLN A 181 -3.51 0.46 -12.28
CA GLN A 181 -2.99 -0.72 -12.96
C GLN A 181 -1.66 -1.07 -12.31
N ILE A 182 -1.54 -2.29 -11.82
CA ILE A 182 -0.35 -2.81 -11.14
C ILE A 182 0.20 -3.92 -12.02
N SER A 183 1.39 -3.68 -12.58
CA SER A 183 2.13 -4.73 -13.28
C SER A 183 2.67 -5.77 -12.29
N ALA A 184 3.00 -6.97 -12.76
CA ALA A 184 3.60 -8.00 -11.90
C ALA A 184 4.93 -7.54 -11.24
N ALA A 185 5.67 -6.63 -11.88
CA ALA A 185 6.89 -6.06 -11.32
C ALA A 185 6.64 -5.05 -10.19
N GLN A 186 5.47 -4.38 -10.20
CA GLN A 186 5.05 -3.40 -9.18
C GLN A 186 4.18 -4.02 -8.09
N ASP A 187 3.87 -5.32 -8.20
CA ASP A 187 3.02 -6.01 -7.26
C ASP A 187 3.73 -6.20 -5.91
N GLY A 188 3.32 -5.39 -4.94
CA GLY A 188 3.73 -5.50 -3.54
C GLY A 188 2.88 -6.46 -2.72
N THR A 189 1.90 -7.16 -3.31
CA THR A 189 1.01 -8.10 -2.61
C THR A 189 1.35 -9.56 -2.86
N GLY A 190 2.15 -9.87 -3.90
CA GLY A 190 2.46 -11.24 -4.31
C GLY A 190 1.29 -11.98 -4.95
N MET A 191 0.23 -11.27 -5.32
CA MET A 191 -0.97 -11.82 -5.98
C MET A 191 -0.92 -11.70 -7.51
N GLY A 192 0.10 -11.05 -8.07
CA GLY A 192 0.31 -10.84 -9.49
C GLY A 192 -0.23 -9.51 -10.00
N SER A 193 -0.28 -9.38 -11.33
CA SER A 193 -0.81 -8.18 -11.99
C SER A 193 -2.28 -7.96 -11.66
N SER A 194 -2.67 -6.71 -11.42
CA SER A 194 -4.05 -6.34 -11.13
C SER A 194 -4.44 -5.01 -11.74
N SER A 195 -5.74 -4.79 -11.83
CA SER A 195 -6.27 -3.48 -12.21
C SER A 195 -7.55 -3.18 -11.46
N GLY A 196 -7.83 -1.91 -11.22
CA GLY A 196 -9.05 -1.53 -10.56
C GLY A 196 -9.20 -0.04 -10.32
N LEU A 197 -9.82 0.29 -9.19
CA LEU A 197 -10.09 1.65 -8.75
C LEU A 197 -9.52 1.86 -7.36
N ALA A 198 -9.02 3.06 -7.10
CA ALA A 198 -8.59 3.48 -5.77
C ALA A 198 -9.08 4.88 -5.44
N TRP A 199 -9.13 5.19 -4.15
CA TRP A 199 -9.52 6.47 -3.60
C TRP A 199 -8.53 6.85 -2.51
N ASP A 200 -8.05 8.08 -2.56
CA ASP A 200 -7.24 8.67 -1.50
C ASP A 200 -8.06 9.78 -0.87
N VAL A 201 -8.47 9.57 0.38
CA VAL A 201 -9.23 10.55 1.15
C VAL A 201 -8.28 11.19 2.14
N ARG A 202 -8.15 12.52 2.06
CA ARG A 202 -7.41 13.28 3.06
C ARG A 202 -8.24 14.47 3.50
N GLY A 203 -8.40 14.63 4.80
CA GLY A 203 -9.20 15.70 5.36
C GLY A 203 -8.82 16.02 6.78
N SER A 204 -9.01 17.27 7.17
CA SER A 204 -8.91 17.71 8.55
C SER A 204 -9.95 18.78 8.81
N ASN A 205 -10.63 18.66 9.95
CA ASN A 205 -11.57 19.64 10.45
C ASN A 205 -11.13 20.03 11.87
N PRO A 206 -10.49 21.20 12.04
CA PRO A 206 -9.98 21.64 13.33
C PRO A 206 -11.10 21.93 14.33
N ARG A 207 -12.30 22.30 13.87
CA ARG A 207 -13.45 22.61 14.75
C ARG A 207 -13.98 21.36 15.44
N THR A 208 -14.02 20.23 14.73
CA THR A 208 -14.46 18.94 15.30
C THR A 208 -13.28 18.10 15.82
N GLN A 209 -12.05 18.58 15.64
CA GLN A 209 -10.81 17.83 15.91
C GLN A 209 -10.79 16.47 15.21
N ASN A 210 -11.34 16.43 14.00
CA ASN A 210 -11.34 15.23 13.17
C ASN A 210 -10.28 15.35 12.08
N ALA A 211 -9.57 14.27 11.81
CA ALA A 211 -8.70 14.17 10.64
C ALA A 211 -8.80 12.75 10.08
N LEU A 212 -8.58 12.62 8.78
CA LEU A 212 -8.60 11.36 8.08
C LEU A 212 -7.51 11.35 7.02
N GLN A 213 -6.76 10.27 6.98
CA GLN A 213 -5.96 9.85 5.85
C GLN A 213 -6.36 8.40 5.56
N GLY A 214 -7.12 8.20 4.49
CA GLY A 214 -7.65 6.91 4.08
C GLY A 214 -7.24 6.57 2.65
N HIS A 215 -6.97 5.30 2.42
CA HIS A 215 -6.74 4.73 1.11
C HIS A 215 -7.65 3.51 0.93
N LEU A 216 -8.61 3.60 0.01
CA LEU A 216 -9.46 2.48 -0.40
C LEU A 216 -9.02 2.01 -1.79
N SER A 217 -8.96 0.72 -2.02
CA SER A 217 -8.78 0.15 -3.34
C SER A 217 -9.68 -1.06 -3.57
N LEU A 218 -10.18 -1.17 -4.80
CA LEU A 218 -10.88 -2.33 -5.33
C LEU A 218 -10.10 -2.82 -6.54
N LEU A 219 -9.41 -3.94 -6.40
CA LEU A 219 -8.51 -4.48 -7.42
C LEU A 219 -9.03 -5.82 -7.91
N GLN A 220 -8.97 -6.05 -9.22
CA GLN A 220 -9.24 -7.32 -9.85
C GLN A 220 -7.94 -7.98 -10.28
N PHE A 221 -7.77 -9.23 -9.89
CA PHE A 221 -6.64 -10.09 -10.25
C PHE A 221 -7.07 -11.10 -11.34
N GLY A 222 -6.08 -11.75 -11.94
CA GLY A 222 -6.31 -12.88 -12.84
C GLY A 222 -7.20 -13.95 -12.18
N GLY A 223 -8.07 -14.60 -12.96
CA GLY A 223 -8.98 -15.63 -12.44
C GLY A 223 -10.21 -15.09 -11.69
N GLY A 224 -10.52 -13.80 -11.83
CA GLY A 224 -11.79 -13.21 -11.34
C GLY A 224 -11.82 -12.93 -9.84
N GLN A 225 -10.68 -13.00 -9.16
CA GLN A 225 -10.56 -12.62 -7.75
C GLN A 225 -10.57 -11.10 -7.61
N LEU A 226 -11.26 -10.62 -6.58
CA LEU A 226 -11.39 -9.21 -6.23
C LEU A 226 -10.81 -8.98 -4.83
N LEU A 227 -10.01 -7.93 -4.68
CA LEU A 227 -9.47 -7.48 -3.41
C LEU A 227 -10.04 -6.11 -3.08
N LEU A 228 -10.68 -6.02 -1.92
CA LEU A 228 -11.00 -4.76 -1.26
C LEU A 228 -9.96 -4.52 -0.19
N SER A 229 -9.17 -3.46 -0.34
CA SER A 229 -8.20 -3.02 0.66
C SER A 229 -8.58 -1.64 1.18
N TYR A 230 -8.62 -1.48 2.49
CA TYR A 230 -8.83 -0.19 3.14
C TYR A 230 -7.79 0.00 4.24
N ASN A 231 -6.94 1.00 4.07
CA ASN A 231 -6.04 1.50 5.09
C ASN A 231 -6.54 2.88 5.55
N ARG A 232 -6.58 3.08 6.85
CA ARG A 232 -7.12 4.29 7.44
C ARG A 232 -6.31 4.68 8.67
N VAL A 233 -5.86 5.93 8.68
CA VAL A 233 -5.42 6.63 9.88
C VAL A 233 -6.41 7.76 10.13
N SER A 234 -7.03 7.78 11.30
CA SER A 234 -7.98 8.85 11.64
C SER A 234 -7.76 9.41 13.02
N ILE A 235 -8.10 10.67 13.18
CA ILE A 235 -8.22 11.36 14.45
C ILE A 235 -9.71 11.65 14.63
N GLN A 236 -10.29 11.19 15.72
CA GLN A 236 -11.66 11.51 16.10
C GLN A 236 -11.68 12.06 17.51
N LYS A 237 -12.11 13.31 17.69
CA LYS A 237 -12.12 13.98 19.00
C LYS A 237 -10.77 13.86 19.73
N GLY A 238 -9.68 14.02 18.98
CA GLY A 238 -8.30 13.93 19.47
C GLY A 238 -7.75 12.50 19.70
N ARG A 239 -8.52 11.44 19.45
CA ARG A 239 -8.03 10.05 19.53
C ARG A 239 -7.58 9.54 18.18
N ILE A 240 -6.35 9.04 18.11
CA ILE A 240 -5.78 8.44 16.91
C ILE A 240 -6.25 6.98 16.83
N SER A 241 -6.72 6.56 15.66
CA SER A 241 -6.95 5.17 15.30
C SER A 241 -6.24 4.86 13.98
N GLU A 242 -5.70 3.65 13.90
CA GLU A 242 -5.10 3.10 12.68
C GLU A 242 -5.72 1.74 12.42
N ASP A 243 -6.26 1.57 11.22
CA ASP A 243 -6.98 0.38 10.82
C ASP A 243 -6.53 -0.04 9.43
N ASN A 244 -6.31 -1.34 9.24
CA ASN A 244 -5.97 -1.94 7.97
C ASN A 244 -6.83 -3.19 7.75
N LEU A 245 -7.50 -3.24 6.60
CA LEU A 245 -8.36 -4.35 6.23
C LEU A 245 -8.10 -4.74 4.78
N ASN A 246 -7.85 -6.03 4.53
CA ASN A 246 -7.74 -6.59 3.20
C ASN A 246 -8.72 -7.77 3.10
N LEU A 247 -9.62 -7.71 2.12
CA LEU A 247 -10.68 -8.69 1.91
C LEU A 247 -10.60 -9.23 0.49
N LEU A 248 -10.39 -10.53 0.37
CA LEU A 248 -10.43 -11.24 -0.90
C LEU A 248 -11.82 -11.85 -1.10
N TYR A 249 -12.38 -11.69 -2.28
CA TYR A 249 -13.68 -12.28 -2.63
C TYR A 249 -13.79 -12.58 -4.11
N ARG A 250 -14.86 -13.29 -4.44
CA ARG A 250 -15.34 -13.50 -5.80
C ARG A 250 -16.80 -13.04 -5.84
N ARG A 251 -17.22 -12.64 -7.02
CA ARG A 251 -18.59 -12.25 -7.26
C ARG A 251 -19.41 -13.43 -7.75
#